data_AF-A0A3D5HN29-F1
#
_entry.id   AF-A0A3D5HN29-F1
#
_cell.length_a   1.000
_cell.length_b   1.000
_cell.length_c   1.000
_cell.angle_alpha   90.00
_cell.angle_beta   90.00
_cell.angle_gamma   90.00
#
_symmetry.space_group_name_H-M   'P 1'
#
loop_
_entity.id
_entity.type
_entity.pdbx_description
1 polymer ?
#
loop_
_entity_poly.entity_id
_entity_poly.type
_entity_poly.pdbx_seq_one_letter_code
_entity_poly.pdbx_strand_id
1 'polypeptide(L)'
;MTAEELLQEKGIHYQLSGKDAKVKCLNPEHDDTNPSMRVDRVTGVFNCFSCGFKGNLFTYFGAPSSPLEVRLHRIREGITKVKSQTVGIQLPKERIRWAGGPLRNISEETLQIWDAFTWNTPKFEGRIVFPIRNITGKTVAL
;
A
#
# COMPACT_ATOMS: atom_id res chain seq x y z
N MET A 1 15.49 9.90 4.20
CA MET A 1 14.65 11.05 3.86
C MET A 1 13.56 10.59 2.92
N THR A 2 12.33 10.51 3.41
CA THR A 2 11.15 10.23 2.57
C THR A 2 10.66 11.51 1.88
N ALA A 3 9.80 11.39 0.86
CA ALA A 3 9.27 12.58 0.20
C ALA A 3 8.38 13.41 1.15
N GLU A 4 7.72 12.75 2.11
CA GLU A 4 6.91 13.42 3.13
C GLU A 4 7.73 14.25 4.10
N GLU A 5 8.85 13.70 4.59
CA GLU A 5 9.79 14.42 5.44
C GLU A 5 10.32 15.68 4.72
N LEU A 6 10.63 15.55 3.43
CA LEU A 6 11.10 16.68 2.62
C LEU A 6 10.00 17.75 2.44
N LEU A 7 8.74 17.34 2.23
CA LEU A 7 7.61 18.28 2.14
C LEU A 7 7.39 19.04 3.45
N GLN A 8 7.49 18.35 4.60
CA GLN A 8 7.40 18.98 5.92
C GLN A 8 8.55 19.94 6.18
N GLU A 9 9.80 19.54 5.88
CA GLU A 9 10.99 20.37 6.05
C GLU A 9 10.91 21.67 5.23
N LYS A 10 10.36 21.58 4.00
CA LYS A 10 10.15 22.75 3.14
C LYS A 10 8.87 23.53 3.45
N GLY A 11 8.08 23.11 4.44
CA GLY A 11 6.86 23.79 4.84
C GLY A 11 5.74 23.77 3.79
N ILE A 12 5.74 22.78 2.90
CA ILE A 12 4.75 22.68 1.82
C ILE A 12 3.52 21.96 2.35
N HIS A 13 2.38 22.65 2.33
CA HIS A 13 1.11 22.03 2.72
C HIS A 13 0.73 20.90 1.75
N TYR A 14 0.44 19.72 2.29
CA TYR A 14 0.05 18.55 1.51
C TYR A 14 -1.19 17.86 2.09
N GLN A 15 -1.93 17.16 1.23
CA GLN A 15 -3.06 16.31 1.60
C GLN A 15 -2.78 14.86 1.20
N LEU A 16 -2.98 13.93 2.14
CA LEU A 16 -2.75 12.51 1.88
C LEU A 16 -3.89 11.90 1.04
N SER A 17 -3.53 11.24 -0.05
CA SER A 17 -4.46 10.57 -0.97
C SER A 17 -3.94 9.16 -1.31
N GLY A 18 -4.03 8.24 -0.35
CA GLY A 18 -3.59 6.86 -0.51
C GLY A 18 -2.06 6.75 -0.53
N LYS A 19 -1.50 6.36 -1.68
CA LYS A 19 -0.04 6.27 -1.87
C LYS A 19 0.61 7.61 -2.23
N ASP A 20 -0.19 8.60 -2.61
CA ASP A 20 0.30 9.89 -3.08
C ASP A 20 0.00 11.00 -2.07
N ALA A 21 0.83 12.03 -2.06
CA ALA A 21 0.56 13.32 -1.44
C ALA A 21 0.12 14.32 -2.52
N LYS A 22 -1.01 15.00 -2.31
CA LYS A 22 -1.45 16.12 -3.14
C LYS A 22 -0.85 17.41 -2.61
N VAL A 23 -0.19 18.16 -3.48
CA VAL A 23 0.45 19.44 -3.18
C VAL A 23 0.05 20.48 -4.22
N LYS A 24 0.22 21.76 -3.89
CA LYS A 24 0.15 22.82 -4.90
C LYS A 24 1.29 22.65 -5.91
N CYS A 25 1.05 23.06 -7.14
CA CYS A 25 2.06 23.00 -8.18
C CYS A 25 3.33 23.74 -7.77
N LEU A 26 4.49 23.11 -7.96
CA LEU A 26 5.81 23.70 -7.70
C LEU A 26 6.33 24.53 -8.89
N ASN A 27 5.62 24.56 -10.02
CA ASN A 27 6.05 25.28 -11.22
C ASN A 27 5.82 26.80 -11.03
N PRO A 28 6.85 27.66 -11.15
CA PRO A 28 6.69 29.12 -11.08
C PRO A 28 5.73 29.69 -12.12
N GLU A 29 5.56 29.02 -13.26
CA GLU A 29 4.68 29.48 -14.35
C GLU A 29 3.20 29.11 -14.14
N HIS A 30 2.86 28.42 -13.05
CA HIS A 30 1.50 27.95 -12.79
C HIS A 30 1.11 28.18 -11.32
N ASP A 31 0.33 29.24 -11.09
CA ASP A 31 -0.27 29.51 -9.79
C ASP A 31 -1.51 28.63 -9.58
N ASP A 32 -1.35 27.62 -8.72
CA ASP A 32 -2.34 26.59 -8.51
C ASP A 32 -3.22 26.92 -7.31
N THR A 33 -4.48 27.28 -7.57
CA THR A 33 -5.46 27.55 -6.51
C THR A 33 -5.90 26.27 -5.80
N ASN A 34 -6.00 25.16 -6.55
CA ASN A 34 -6.42 23.85 -6.05
C ASN A 34 -5.32 22.82 -6.26
N PRO A 35 -4.80 22.15 -5.22
CA PRO A 35 -3.63 21.28 -5.33
C PRO A 35 -3.82 20.17 -6.37
N SER A 36 -3.19 20.37 -7.53
CA SER A 36 -3.31 19.51 -8.72
C SER A 36 -2.09 18.62 -8.94
N MET A 37 -1.02 18.83 -8.16
CA MET A 37 0.19 18.03 -8.22
C MET A 37 0.10 16.83 -7.28
N ARG A 38 0.43 15.64 -7.80
CA ARG A 38 0.59 14.43 -7.01
C ARG A 38 2.05 14.07 -6.89
N VAL A 39 2.46 13.68 -5.69
CA VAL A 39 3.82 13.24 -5.36
C VAL A 39 3.75 11.84 -4.74
N ASP A 40 4.53 10.91 -5.27
CA ASP A 40 4.74 9.60 -4.64
C ASP A 40 5.53 9.79 -3.34
N ARG A 41 4.94 9.35 -2.23
CA ARG A 41 5.47 9.53 -0.87
C ARG A 41 6.84 8.87 -0.66
N VAL A 42 7.17 7.88 -1.49
CA VAL A 42 8.37 7.06 -1.35
C VAL A 42 9.40 7.40 -2.40
N THR A 43 9.01 7.43 -3.67
CA THR A 43 9.96 7.69 -4.76
C THR A 43 10.21 9.18 -4.99
N GLY A 44 9.34 10.06 -4.48
CA GLY A 44 9.40 11.50 -4.70
C GLY A 44 9.07 11.92 -6.14
N VAL A 45 8.65 10.99 -7.00
CA VAL A 45 8.22 11.35 -8.36
C VAL A 45 6.94 12.16 -8.27
N PHE A 46 6.90 13.31 -8.94
CA PHE A 46 5.74 14.17 -8.98
C PHE A 46 5.25 14.44 -10.39
N ASN A 47 3.95 14.67 -10.51
CA ASN A 47 3.30 15.12 -11.74
C ASN A 47 2.14 16.07 -11.42
N CYS A 48 2.13 17.23 -12.08
CA CYS A 48 1.03 18.18 -12.05
C CYS A 48 0.02 17.85 -13.15
N PHE A 49 -1.22 17.55 -12.78
CA PHE A 49 -2.26 17.21 -13.75
C PHE A 49 -2.86 18.41 -14.48
N SER A 50 -2.63 19.63 -13.98
CA SER A 50 -3.11 20.86 -14.62
C SER A 50 -2.14 21.38 -15.69
N CYS A 51 -0.86 21.53 -15.36
CA CYS A 51 0.15 22.12 -16.27
C CYS A 51 1.15 21.11 -16.86
N GLY A 52 1.11 19.84 -16.46
CA GLY A 52 2.01 18.80 -16.95
C GLY A 52 3.44 18.84 -16.39
N PHE A 53 3.72 19.73 -15.43
CA PHE A 53 5.02 19.80 -14.77
C PHE A 53 5.32 18.50 -14.00
N LYS A 54 6.42 17.86 -14.37
CA LYS A 54 6.81 16.53 -13.89
C LYS A 54 8.28 16.49 -13.50
N GLY A 55 8.62 15.66 -12.53
CA GLY A 55 9.99 15.57 -12.05
C GLY A 55 10.11 14.72 -10.80
N ASN A 56 11.19 14.93 -10.06
CA ASN A 56 11.41 14.28 -8.78
C ASN A 56 11.65 15.35 -7.69
N LEU A 57 10.94 15.24 -6.58
CA LEU A 57 10.92 16.20 -5.49
C LEU A 57 12.32 16.38 -4.87
N PHE A 58 13.08 15.30 -4.74
CA PHE A 58 14.44 15.33 -4.22
C PHE A 58 15.37 16.13 -5.16
N THR A 59 15.31 15.85 -6.46
CA THR A 59 16.09 16.62 -7.46
C THR A 59 15.70 18.09 -7.50
N TYR A 60 14.41 18.39 -7.33
CA TYR A 60 13.89 19.75 -7.40
C TYR A 60 14.40 20.62 -6.23
N PHE A 61 14.48 20.06 -5.03
CA PHE A 61 15.00 20.76 -3.85
C PHE A 61 16.52 20.66 -3.66
N GLY A 62 17.24 20.13 -4.65
CA GLY A 62 18.70 19.96 -4.58
C GLY A 62 19.14 18.92 -3.54
N ALA A 63 18.23 18.09 -3.03
CA ALA A 63 18.59 16.95 -2.22
C ALA A 63 19.25 15.90 -3.14
N PRO A 64 20.38 15.29 -2.73
CA PRO A 64 20.99 14.24 -3.52
C PRO A 64 20.09 13.01 -3.48
N SER A 65 19.11 12.92 -4.38
CA SER A 65 18.57 11.61 -4.74
C SER A 65 19.68 10.91 -5.47
N SER A 66 20.41 10.02 -4.80
CA SER A 66 21.32 9.16 -5.55
C SER A 66 20.45 8.36 -6.53
N PRO A 67 20.74 8.37 -7.84
CA PRO A 67 20.00 7.52 -8.79
C PRO A 67 20.02 6.04 -8.37
N LEU A 68 21.01 5.66 -7.58
CA LEU A 68 21.15 4.36 -6.93
C LEU A 68 20.04 4.08 -5.91
N GLU A 69 19.70 5.00 -5.01
CA GLU A 69 18.65 4.79 -4.00
C GLU A 69 17.26 4.60 -4.62
N VAL A 70 16.92 5.41 -5.62
CA VAL A 70 15.64 5.26 -6.36
C VAL A 70 15.59 3.89 -7.04
N ARG A 71 16.69 3.47 -7.67
CA ARG A 71 16.80 2.16 -8.32
C ARG A 71 16.71 1.02 -7.30
N LEU A 72 17.35 1.17 -6.16
CA LEU A 72 17.38 0.19 -5.08
C LEU A 72 15.99 0.03 -4.44
N HIS A 73 15.23 1.12 -4.31
CA HIS A 73 13.83 1.07 -3.88
C HIS A 73 12.96 0.26 -4.84
N ARG A 74 13.05 0.54 -6.15
CA ARG A 74 12.29 -0.20 -7.18
C ARG A 74 12.62 -1.70 -7.17
N ILE A 75 13.89 -2.04 -6.99
CA ILE A 75 14.33 -3.44 -6.88
C ILE A 75 13.74 -4.09 -5.61
N ARG A 76 13.79 -3.41 -4.46
CA ARG A 76 13.19 -3.92 -3.22
C ARG A 76 11.69 -4.15 -3.34
N GLU A 77 10.95 -3.23 -3.96
CA GLU A 77 9.52 -3.42 -4.23
C GLU A 77 9.26 -4.61 -5.15
N GLY A 78 10.04 -4.75 -6.22
CA GLY A 78 9.97 -5.90 -7.13
C GLY A 78 10.22 -7.22 -6.42
N ILE A 79 11.27 -7.29 -5.59
CA ILE A 79 11.58 -8.46 -4.76
C ILE A 79 10.44 -8.75 -3.79
N THR A 80 9.88 -7.73 -3.14
CA THR A 80 8.77 -7.90 -2.19
C THR A 80 7.53 -8.45 -2.88
N LYS A 81 7.22 -7.94 -4.08
CA LYS A 81 6.13 -8.44 -4.93
C LYS A 81 6.33 -9.91 -5.30
N VAL A 82 7.51 -10.28 -5.80
CA VAL A 82 7.81 -11.68 -6.16
C VAL A 82 7.82 -12.59 -4.92
N LYS A 83 8.43 -12.16 -3.81
CA LYS A 83 8.41 -12.92 -2.55
C LYS A 83 6.99 -13.14 -2.04
N SER A 84 6.11 -12.14 -2.11
CA SER A 84 4.71 -12.27 -1.71
C SER A 84 3.96 -13.31 -2.56
N GLN A 85 4.29 -13.42 -3.85
CA GLN A 85 3.71 -14.43 -4.75
C GLN A 85 4.23 -15.84 -4.43
N THR A 86 5.51 -15.97 -4.05
CA THR A 86 6.16 -17.27 -3.84
C THR A 86 5.92 -17.86 -2.45
N VAL A 87 5.91 -17.04 -1.40
CA VAL A 87 5.80 -17.51 -0.01
C VAL A 87 4.33 -17.73 0.40
N GLY A 88 3.40 -16.99 -0.21
CA GLY A 88 2.01 -16.95 0.25
C GLY A 88 1.86 -16.18 1.56
N ILE A 89 0.64 -15.77 1.89
CA ILE A 89 0.31 -15.12 3.15
C ILE A 89 0.40 -16.17 4.26
N GLN A 90 1.24 -15.93 5.26
CA GLN A 90 1.27 -16.76 6.46
C GLN A 90 0.02 -16.46 7.29
N LEU A 91 -0.74 -17.51 7.61
CA LEU A 91 -1.91 -17.38 8.46
C LEU A 91 -1.49 -16.95 9.88
N PRO A 92 -2.23 -16.04 10.53
CA PRO A 92 -1.95 -15.63 11.89
C PRO A 92 -2.00 -16.82 12.86
N LYS A 93 -1.14 -16.79 13.88
CA LYS A 93 -1.05 -17.83 14.91
C LYS A 93 -2.28 -17.84 15.83
N GLU A 94 -2.86 -16.67 16.09
CA GLU A 94 -4.01 -16.46 16.98
C GLU A 94 -5.36 -16.70 16.29
N ARG A 95 -5.38 -17.43 15.16
CA ARG A 95 -6.64 -17.76 14.49
C ARG A 95 -7.40 -18.79 15.31
N ILE A 96 -8.70 -18.55 15.49
CA ILE A 96 -9.60 -19.51 16.12
C ILE A 96 -10.38 -20.16 14.99
N ARG A 97 -10.27 -21.49 14.83
CA ARG A 97 -11.07 -22.24 13.86
C ARG A 97 -12.55 -22.03 14.16
N TRP A 98 -13.36 -21.88 13.12
CA TRP A 98 -14.80 -21.73 13.30
C TRP A 98 -15.39 -22.99 13.94
N ALA A 99 -16.06 -22.80 15.08
CA ALA A 99 -16.80 -23.84 15.82
C ALA A 99 -18.18 -23.31 16.29
N GLY A 100 -18.71 -22.31 15.60
CA GLY A 100 -19.96 -21.61 15.98
C GLY A 100 -21.24 -22.24 15.42
N GLY A 101 -21.17 -23.48 14.92
CA GLY A 101 -22.30 -24.15 14.29
C GLY A 101 -22.56 -23.73 12.83
N PRO A 102 -23.70 -24.16 12.25
CA PRO A 102 -24.05 -23.86 10.87
C PRO A 102 -24.36 -22.38 10.68
N LEU A 103 -23.85 -21.80 9.59
CA LEU A 103 -24.07 -20.38 9.25
C LEU A 103 -24.58 -20.26 7.82
N ARG A 104 -25.66 -19.50 7.61
CA ARG A 104 -26.25 -19.23 6.28
C ARG A 104 -26.48 -20.50 5.44
N ASN A 105 -27.02 -21.55 6.07
CA ASN A 105 -27.26 -22.88 5.47
C ASN A 105 -25.99 -23.63 5.03
N ILE A 106 -24.82 -23.24 5.54
CA ILE A 106 -23.57 -23.99 5.37
C ILE A 106 -23.33 -24.78 6.66
N SER A 107 -23.11 -26.09 6.52
CA SER A 107 -22.81 -26.95 7.68
C SER A 107 -21.46 -26.58 8.30
N GLU A 108 -21.32 -26.81 9.60
CA GLU A 108 -20.06 -26.58 10.30
C GLU A 108 -18.92 -27.40 9.70
N GLU A 109 -19.20 -28.64 9.31
CA GLU A 109 -18.28 -29.54 8.61
C GLU A 109 -17.74 -28.90 7.32
N THR A 110 -18.62 -28.28 6.54
CA THR A 110 -18.22 -27.58 5.30
C THR A 110 -17.31 -26.40 5.62
N LEU A 111 -17.62 -25.61 6.65
CA LEU A 111 -16.78 -24.49 7.07
C LEU A 111 -15.39 -24.96 7.53
N GLN A 112 -15.31 -26.10 8.21
CA GLN A 112 -14.04 -26.71 8.63
C GLN A 112 -13.22 -27.23 7.43
N ILE A 113 -13.85 -27.83 6.42
CA ILE A 113 -13.17 -28.28 5.18
C ILE A 113 -12.41 -27.13 4.51
N TRP A 114 -12.98 -25.93 4.53
CA TRP A 114 -12.36 -24.73 3.93
C TRP A 114 -11.44 -23.96 4.89
N ASP A 115 -11.04 -24.54 6.03
CA ASP A 115 -10.19 -23.91 7.05
C ASP A 115 -10.72 -22.54 7.51
N ALA A 116 -12.04 -22.37 7.60
CA ALA A 116 -12.64 -21.11 8.03
C ALA A 116 -12.24 -20.76 9.48
N PHE A 117 -11.91 -19.49 9.72
CA PHE A 117 -11.47 -19.02 11.04
C PHE A 117 -11.96 -17.62 11.36
N THR A 118 -11.94 -17.27 12.64
CA THR A 118 -12.14 -15.90 13.13
C THR A 118 -10.81 -15.33 13.59
N TRP A 119 -10.61 -14.04 13.37
CA TRP A 119 -9.40 -13.34 13.78
C TRP A 119 -9.74 -12.01 14.43
N ASN A 120 -9.31 -11.84 15.69
CA ASN A 120 -9.63 -10.67 16.50
C ASN A 120 -8.70 -9.49 16.20
N THR A 121 -8.78 -8.97 14.98
CA THR A 121 -8.13 -7.70 14.57
C THR A 121 -9.20 -6.71 14.15
N PRO A 122 -8.98 -5.38 14.31
CA PRO A 122 -9.99 -4.37 13.97
C PRO A 122 -10.55 -4.47 12.54
N LYS A 123 -9.78 -5.04 11.60
CA LYS A 123 -10.19 -5.23 10.20
C LYS A 123 -11.10 -6.45 9.99
N PHE A 124 -10.98 -7.49 10.81
CA PHE A 124 -11.64 -8.80 10.63
C PHE A 124 -12.56 -9.19 11.79
N GLU A 125 -12.73 -8.30 12.76
CA GLU A 125 -13.62 -8.49 13.91
C GLU A 125 -15.05 -8.83 13.46
N GLY A 126 -15.62 -9.87 14.08
CA GLY A 126 -16.97 -10.37 13.76
C GLY A 126 -17.12 -11.02 12.38
N ARG A 127 -16.03 -11.24 11.64
CA ARG A 127 -16.06 -11.88 10.32
C ARG A 127 -15.49 -13.30 10.36
N ILE A 128 -16.09 -14.18 9.56
CA ILE A 128 -15.48 -15.46 9.19
C ILE A 128 -14.57 -15.20 7.99
N VAL A 129 -13.31 -15.60 8.14
CA VAL A 129 -12.26 -15.45 7.14
C VAL A 129 -12.02 -16.79 6.47
N PHE A 130 -11.93 -16.77 5.13
CA PHE A 130 -11.66 -17.95 4.32
C PHE A 130 -10.30 -17.80 3.64
N PRO A 131 -9.33 -18.67 3.92
CA PRO A 131 -8.04 -18.62 3.23
C PRO A 131 -8.20 -19.02 1.76
N ILE A 132 -7.95 -18.08 0.85
CA ILE A 132 -7.93 -18.37 -0.60
C ILE A 132 -6.57 -18.98 -0.93
N ARG A 133 -6.57 -20.21 -1.43
CA ARG A 133 -5.37 -20.96 -1.80
C ARG A 133 -5.21 -21.01 -3.32
N ASN A 134 -3.96 -21.00 -3.80
CA ASN A 134 -3.66 -21.28 -5.20
C ASN A 134 -3.60 -22.81 -5.46
N ILE A 135 -3.37 -23.21 -6.71
CA ILE A 135 -3.24 -24.64 -7.11
C ILE A 135 -2.10 -25.39 -6.41
N THR A 136 -1.14 -24.68 -5.81
CA THR A 136 -0.03 -25.25 -5.03
C THR A 136 -0.34 -25.34 -3.53
N GLY A 137 -1.56 -24.99 -3.11
CA GLY A 137 -2.02 -25.04 -1.72
C GLY A 137 -1.61 -23.84 -0.85
N LYS A 138 -0.90 -22.86 -1.41
CA LYS A 138 -0.42 -21.66 -0.70
C LYS A 138 -1.53 -20.61 -0.63
N THR A 139 -1.70 -19.99 0.54
CA THR A 139 -2.66 -18.90 0.74
C THR A 139 -2.21 -17.65 0.00
N VAL A 140 -3.06 -17.10 -0.86
CA VAL A 140 -2.81 -15.89 -1.66
C VAL A 140 -3.62 -14.69 -1.19
N ALA A 141 -4.74 -14.92 -0.50
CA ALA A 141 -5.62 -13.89 0.04
C ALA A 141 -6.40 -14.41 1.26
N LEU A 142 -6.95 -13.48 2.05
CA LEU A 142 -7.80 -13.68 3.22
C LEU A 142 -9.06 -12.81 3.10
#